data_AF-A0A5Y3KY61-F1
#
_entry.id   AF-A0A5Y3KY61-F1
#
_cell.length_a   1.000
_cell.length_b   1.000
_cell.length_c   1.000
_cell.angle_alpha   90.00
_cell.angle_beta   90.00
_cell.angle_gamma   90.00
#
_symmetry.space_group_name_H-M   'P 1'
#
loop_
_entity.id
_entity.type
_entity.pdbx_description
1 polymer ?
#
loop_
_entity_poly.entity_id
_entity_poly.type
_entity_poly.pdbx_seq_one_letter_code
_entity_poly.pdbx_strand_id
1 'polypeptide(L)'
;MDKIFVDEAVSELHTIQDMLRWAVSRFSAANIWYGHGTDNPWDEAVQLVLPSLYLPLDIPEDMRTARLTSSEKHRIVERVIRRINERIPVAYLTNKAWFCGHEFYVDERVLVPRSPIGELINNHFAGLISQQPKYILDMCTGSGCIAIACAYAFPDAEVDAVDISPDALAVAEHNIEEHGLIHHVTPIRSDLFRDLPKVQYDLIVTNPPYVDAEDMSDLPNEYRHEPELGLASGTDGLKLTRRILGNAPDYLSDDGVLICEVGNSMVHLMEQYPDVPFTWLEFDNGGDGVFMLTKAQLLAAREHFNIYKD
;
A
#
# COMPACT_ATOMS: atom_id res chain seq x y z
N MET A 1 31.77 -7.23 -14.73
CA MET A 1 31.11 -6.36 -15.71
C MET A 1 30.53 -5.14 -14.99
N ASP A 2 29.81 -5.38 -13.90
CA ASP A 2 29.21 -4.32 -13.06
C ASP A 2 30.21 -3.28 -12.57
N LYS A 3 31.39 -3.69 -12.08
CA LYS A 3 32.42 -2.73 -11.62
C LYS A 3 32.86 -1.72 -12.70
N ILE A 4 32.94 -2.14 -13.97
CA ILE A 4 33.32 -1.24 -15.07
C ILE A 4 32.21 -0.22 -15.32
N PHE A 5 30.95 -0.67 -15.33
CA PHE A 5 29.80 0.23 -15.45
C PHE A 5 29.65 1.19 -14.26
N VAL A 6 30.01 0.74 -13.05
CA VAL A 6 30.04 1.61 -11.86
C VAL A 6 31.07 2.72 -12.04
N ASP A 7 32.31 2.33 -12.32
CA ASP A 7 33.43 3.27 -12.41
C ASP A 7 33.20 4.29 -13.55
N GLU A 8 32.69 3.83 -14.70
CA GLU A 8 32.29 4.66 -15.84
C GLU A 8 31.20 5.67 -15.45
N ALA A 9 30.05 5.20 -14.95
CA ALA A 9 28.93 6.07 -14.57
C ALA A 9 29.33 7.08 -13.49
N VAL A 10 30.10 6.66 -12.48
CA VAL A 10 30.59 7.55 -11.43
C VAL A 10 31.56 8.58 -11.98
N SER A 11 32.42 8.24 -12.94
CA SER A 11 33.41 9.18 -13.49
C SER A 11 32.81 10.19 -14.47
N GLU A 12 31.86 9.76 -15.30
CA GLU A 12 31.36 10.53 -16.44
C GLU A 12 30.05 11.29 -16.17
N LEU A 13 29.17 10.75 -15.32
CA LEU A 13 27.93 11.44 -14.97
C LEU A 13 28.22 12.52 -13.92
N HIS A 14 27.68 13.71 -14.12
CA HIS A 14 28.04 14.88 -13.32
C HIS A 14 26.86 15.47 -12.55
N THR A 15 25.66 15.36 -13.09
CA THR A 15 24.45 16.02 -12.57
C THR A 15 23.36 15.03 -12.16
N ILE A 16 22.36 15.52 -11.42
CA ILE A 16 21.14 14.75 -11.13
C ILE A 16 20.45 14.31 -12.44
N GLN A 17 20.39 15.20 -13.42
CA GLN A 17 19.81 14.92 -14.73
C GLN A 17 20.56 13.80 -15.47
N ASP A 18 21.89 13.78 -15.42
CA ASP A 18 22.69 12.71 -16.02
C ASP A 18 22.36 11.35 -15.40
N MET A 19 22.22 11.32 -14.06
CA MET A 19 21.87 10.12 -13.30
C MET A 19 20.46 9.64 -13.57
N LEU A 20 19.47 10.55 -13.63
CA LEU A 20 18.08 10.22 -13.99
C LEU A 20 18.02 9.60 -15.39
N ARG A 21 18.55 10.30 -16.40
CA ARG A 21 18.56 9.81 -17.79
C ARG A 21 19.30 8.47 -17.91
N TRP A 22 20.40 8.29 -17.18
CA TRP A 22 21.14 7.02 -17.14
C TRP A 22 20.31 5.91 -16.51
N ALA A 23 19.76 6.12 -15.31
CA ALA A 23 18.94 5.14 -14.61
C ALA A 23 17.75 4.67 -15.46
N VAL A 24 17.03 5.60 -16.11
CA VAL A 24 15.94 5.29 -17.05
C VAL A 24 16.42 4.35 -18.15
N SER A 25 17.55 4.69 -18.79
CA SER A 25 18.12 3.85 -19.86
C SER A 25 18.48 2.45 -19.37
N ARG A 26 19.00 2.35 -18.14
CA ARG A 26 19.35 1.06 -17.51
C ARG A 26 18.11 0.24 -17.18
N PHE A 27 17.06 0.86 -16.64
CA PHE A 27 15.80 0.21 -16.31
C PHE A 27 15.04 -0.26 -17.56
N SER A 28 14.95 0.57 -18.59
CA SER A 28 14.36 0.19 -19.88
C SER A 28 15.08 -0.99 -20.54
N ALA A 29 16.41 -1.09 -20.39
CA ALA A 29 17.20 -2.18 -20.97
C ALA A 29 17.20 -3.47 -20.14
N ALA A 30 16.77 -3.42 -18.88
CA ALA A 30 16.92 -4.52 -17.92
C ALA A 30 15.75 -5.52 -17.91
N ASN A 31 14.65 -5.22 -18.61
CA ASN A 31 13.41 -5.98 -18.59
C ASN A 31 12.95 -6.30 -17.14
N ILE A 32 12.95 -5.28 -16.29
CA ILE A 32 12.44 -5.33 -14.91
C ILE A 32 10.95 -5.08 -14.89
N TRP A 33 10.28 -5.61 -13.87
CA TRP A 33 8.85 -5.39 -13.65
C TRP A 33 8.62 -4.14 -12.80
N TYR A 34 7.57 -3.36 -13.11
CA TYR A 34 7.13 -2.19 -12.35
C TYR A 34 5.74 -2.47 -11.76
N GLY A 35 5.38 -1.80 -10.66
CA GLY A 35 4.09 -2.01 -9.99
C GLY A 35 4.12 -1.88 -8.47
N HIS A 36 5.25 -1.41 -7.91
CA HIS A 36 5.42 -1.13 -6.49
C HIS A 36 5.33 0.38 -6.23
N GLY A 37 4.30 1.03 -6.79
CA GLY A 37 4.10 2.49 -6.74
C GLY A 37 4.54 3.27 -7.98
N THR A 38 5.14 2.61 -8.97
CA THR A 38 5.43 3.16 -10.31
C THR A 38 5.11 2.11 -11.37
N ASP A 39 4.84 2.53 -12.61
CA ASP A 39 4.55 1.62 -13.74
C ASP A 39 5.53 1.80 -14.90
N ASN A 40 6.51 2.70 -14.78
CA ASN A 40 7.39 3.09 -15.86
C ASN A 40 8.83 3.39 -15.36
N PRO A 41 9.84 3.24 -16.24
CA PRO A 41 11.25 3.47 -15.87
C PRO A 41 11.58 4.89 -15.44
N TRP A 42 10.81 5.90 -15.90
CA TRP A 42 11.05 7.29 -15.56
C TRP A 42 10.72 7.56 -14.09
N ASP A 43 9.51 7.22 -13.66
CA ASP A 43 9.09 7.42 -12.29
C ASP A 43 9.90 6.56 -11.32
N GLU A 44 10.23 5.32 -11.69
CA GLU A 44 11.12 4.45 -10.91
C GLU A 44 12.52 5.08 -10.73
N ALA A 45 13.07 5.73 -11.77
CA ALA A 45 14.34 6.44 -11.68
C ALA A 45 14.25 7.69 -10.80
N VAL A 46 13.15 8.44 -10.86
CA VAL A 46 12.91 9.59 -9.99
C VAL A 46 12.84 9.16 -8.52
N GLN A 47 12.05 8.11 -8.23
CA GLN A 47 11.90 7.55 -6.89
C GLN A 47 13.16 6.83 -6.37
N LEU A 48 14.11 6.47 -7.23
CA LEU A 48 15.41 5.96 -6.80
C LEU A 48 16.42 7.09 -6.57
N VAL A 49 16.60 7.98 -7.56
CA VAL A 49 17.70 8.96 -7.56
C VAL A 49 17.48 10.04 -6.51
N LEU A 50 16.31 10.68 -6.46
CA LEU A 50 16.09 11.80 -5.56
C LEU A 50 16.09 11.38 -4.09
N PRO A 51 15.41 10.28 -3.69
CA PRO A 51 15.48 9.79 -2.33
C PRO A 51 16.87 9.28 -1.93
N SER A 52 17.69 8.82 -2.89
CA SER A 52 19.11 8.51 -2.65
C SER A 52 19.94 9.74 -2.30
N LEU A 53 19.49 10.93 -2.66
CA LEU A 53 20.13 12.20 -2.35
C LEU A 53 19.48 12.91 -1.17
N TYR A 54 18.47 12.29 -0.52
CA TYR A 54 17.63 12.94 0.49
C TYR A 54 16.92 14.18 -0.03
N LEU A 55 16.52 14.17 -1.31
CA LEU A 55 15.78 15.23 -1.96
C LEU A 55 14.31 14.84 -2.11
N PRO A 56 13.38 15.81 -2.07
CA PRO A 56 11.97 15.56 -2.37
C PRO A 56 11.79 15.23 -3.86
N LEU A 57 10.63 14.68 -4.23
CA LEU A 57 10.38 14.29 -5.62
C LEU A 57 10.14 15.49 -6.56
N ASP A 58 9.74 16.63 -6.00
CA ASP A 58 9.34 17.86 -6.70
C ASP A 58 10.43 18.95 -6.69
N ILE A 59 11.70 18.54 -6.81
CA ILE A 59 12.80 19.51 -6.90
C ILE A 59 12.62 20.51 -8.06
N PRO A 60 13.04 21.78 -7.88
CA PRO A 60 13.11 22.76 -8.97
C PRO A 60 13.89 22.23 -10.18
N GLU A 61 13.46 22.58 -11.40
CA GLU A 61 14.08 22.06 -12.63
C GLU A 61 15.56 22.42 -12.76
N ASP A 62 15.96 23.63 -12.33
CA ASP A 62 17.34 24.09 -12.35
C ASP A 62 18.24 23.26 -11.43
N MET A 63 17.69 22.76 -10.31
CA MET A 63 18.39 21.86 -9.39
C MET A 63 18.80 20.54 -10.06
N ARG A 64 18.11 20.11 -11.12
CA ARG A 64 18.49 18.88 -11.87
C ARG A 64 19.88 18.99 -12.51
N THR A 65 20.36 20.21 -12.75
CA THR A 65 21.71 20.46 -13.30
C THR A 65 22.80 20.60 -12.24
N ALA A 66 22.44 20.50 -10.95
CA ALA A 66 23.40 20.55 -9.84
C ALA A 66 24.37 19.37 -9.91
N ARG A 67 25.64 19.64 -9.56
CA ARG A 67 26.70 18.63 -9.58
C ARG A 67 26.62 17.73 -8.36
N LEU A 68 26.89 16.44 -8.58
CA LEU A 68 26.96 15.43 -7.53
C LEU A 68 28.39 15.18 -7.07
N THR A 69 28.56 15.01 -5.77
CA THR A 69 29.78 14.49 -5.16
C THR A 69 30.04 13.05 -5.58
N SER A 70 31.29 12.59 -5.49
CA SER A 70 31.61 11.19 -5.80
C SER A 70 30.80 10.21 -4.97
N SER A 71 30.58 10.46 -3.68
CA SER A 71 29.81 9.58 -2.79
C SER A 71 28.34 9.46 -3.18
N GLU A 72 27.71 10.57 -3.58
CA GLU A 72 26.32 10.58 -4.06
C GLU A 72 26.18 9.74 -5.33
N LYS A 73 27.12 9.90 -6.26
CA LYS A 73 27.14 9.13 -7.50
C LYS A 73 27.27 7.63 -7.25
N HIS A 74 28.19 7.21 -6.38
CA HIS A 74 28.35 5.80 -6.03
C HIS A 74 27.06 5.22 -5.44
N ARG A 75 26.41 5.92 -4.50
CA ARG A 75 25.16 5.46 -3.87
C ARG A 75 24.05 5.24 -4.89
N ILE A 76 23.84 6.19 -5.81
CA ILE A 76 22.83 6.08 -6.87
C ILE A 76 23.14 4.88 -7.76
N VAL A 77 24.37 4.80 -8.26
CA VAL A 77 24.80 3.76 -9.19
C VAL A 77 24.68 2.36 -8.56
N GLU A 78 25.08 2.21 -7.30
CA GLU A 78 24.92 0.97 -6.54
C GLU A 78 23.44 0.57 -6.45
N ARG A 79 22.55 1.50 -6.08
CA ARG A 79 21.10 1.22 -6.01
C ARG A 79 20.50 0.85 -7.37
N VAL A 80 20.90 1.51 -8.46
CA VAL A 80 20.46 1.15 -9.83
C VAL A 80 20.89 -0.28 -10.18
N ILE A 81 22.12 -0.66 -9.86
CA ILE A 81 22.62 -2.00 -10.14
C ILE A 81 21.88 -3.04 -9.30
N ARG A 82 21.66 -2.78 -8.00
CA ARG A 82 20.88 -3.66 -7.14
C ARG A 82 19.45 -3.82 -7.65
N ARG A 83 18.78 -2.74 -8.04
CA ARG A 83 17.43 -2.78 -8.63
C ARG A 83 17.35 -3.71 -9.85
N ILE A 84 18.38 -3.71 -10.69
CA ILE A 84 18.43 -4.49 -11.93
C ILE A 84 18.80 -5.96 -11.67
N ASN A 85 19.84 -6.19 -10.87
CA ASN A 85 20.42 -7.50 -10.67
C ASN A 85 19.64 -8.31 -9.63
N GLU A 86 19.26 -7.67 -8.52
CA GLU A 86 18.57 -8.31 -7.40
C GLU A 86 17.04 -8.22 -7.54
N ARG A 87 16.54 -7.39 -8.47
CA ARG A 87 15.10 -7.18 -8.71
C ARG A 87 14.37 -6.65 -7.47
N ILE A 88 15.08 -6.00 -6.54
CA ILE A 88 14.47 -5.43 -5.33
C ILE A 88 13.68 -4.16 -5.71
N PRO A 89 12.41 -4.03 -5.30
CA PRO A 89 11.64 -2.80 -5.49
C PRO A 89 12.40 -1.54 -5.02
N VAL A 90 12.27 -0.43 -5.76
CA VAL A 90 12.96 0.82 -5.40
C VAL A 90 12.61 1.28 -3.99
N ALA A 91 11.35 1.12 -3.58
CA ALA A 91 10.89 1.51 -2.25
C ALA A 91 11.67 0.83 -1.12
N TYR A 92 12.12 -0.42 -1.29
CA TYR A 92 12.96 -1.11 -0.29
C TYR A 92 14.44 -0.72 -0.39
N LEU A 93 14.92 -0.27 -1.55
CA LEU A 93 16.28 0.27 -1.69
C LEU A 93 16.43 1.66 -1.07
N THR A 94 15.36 2.46 -1.09
CA THR A 94 15.31 3.83 -0.57
C THR A 94 14.68 3.91 0.83
N ASN A 95 13.99 2.85 1.25
CA ASN A 95 13.11 2.77 2.41
C ASN A 95 11.99 3.80 2.40
N LYS A 96 11.49 4.15 1.22
CA LYS A 96 10.51 5.22 1.03
C LYS A 96 9.47 4.82 -0.01
N ALA A 97 8.22 5.07 0.32
CA ALA A 97 7.08 4.98 -0.59
C ALA A 97 6.17 6.19 -0.42
N TRP A 98 5.28 6.45 -1.37
CA TRP A 98 4.34 7.56 -1.30
C TRP A 98 2.90 7.06 -1.40
N PHE A 99 2.03 7.59 -0.55
CA PHE A 99 0.61 7.29 -0.54
C PHE A 99 -0.18 8.54 -0.13
N CYS A 100 -1.26 8.86 -0.85
CA CYS A 100 -2.06 10.08 -0.61
C CYS A 100 -1.23 11.38 -0.48
N GLY A 101 -0.13 11.51 -1.22
CA GLY A 101 0.75 12.69 -1.17
C GLY A 101 1.72 12.74 0.02
N HIS A 102 1.75 11.71 0.86
CA HIS A 102 2.63 11.59 2.03
C HIS A 102 3.72 10.54 1.80
N GLU A 103 4.93 10.80 2.30
CA GLU A 103 6.05 9.86 2.28
C GLU A 103 5.97 8.91 3.49
N PHE A 104 6.14 7.61 3.27
CA PHE A 104 6.14 6.58 4.32
C PHE A 104 7.45 5.81 4.29
N TYR A 105 7.96 5.45 5.47
CA TYR A 105 9.01 4.46 5.61
C TYR A 105 8.43 3.06 5.30
N VAL A 106 9.17 2.29 4.49
CA VAL A 106 8.85 0.90 4.17
C VAL A 106 10.11 0.04 4.07
N ASP A 107 9.96 -1.25 4.36
CA ASP A 107 10.96 -2.28 4.11
C ASP A 107 10.26 -3.63 3.87
N GLU A 108 11.03 -4.72 3.75
CA GLU A 108 10.53 -6.06 3.43
C GLU A 108 9.51 -6.64 4.43
N ARG A 109 9.26 -5.98 5.57
CA ARG A 109 8.25 -6.39 6.54
C ARG A 109 6.83 -6.01 6.13
N VAL A 110 6.65 -5.11 5.16
CA VAL A 110 5.34 -4.56 4.74
C VAL A 110 5.23 -4.46 3.22
N LEU A 111 4.00 -4.49 2.69
CA LEU A 111 3.76 -4.20 1.27
C LEU A 111 4.09 -2.75 0.95
N VAL A 112 4.54 -2.51 -0.27
CA VAL A 112 4.73 -1.14 -0.78
C VAL A 112 3.34 -0.50 -1.04
N PRO A 113 3.01 0.63 -0.39
CA PRO A 113 1.72 1.32 -0.54
C PRO A 113 1.35 1.59 -1.99
N ARG A 114 0.17 1.10 -2.41
CA ARG A 114 -0.36 1.25 -3.78
C ARG A 114 -1.87 1.03 -3.91
N SER A 115 -2.61 1.10 -2.80
CA SER A 115 -4.05 0.78 -2.80
C SER A 115 -4.85 1.86 -3.55
N PRO A 116 -5.79 1.50 -4.44
CA PRO A 116 -6.73 2.45 -5.05
C PRO A 116 -7.61 3.18 -4.03
N ILE A 117 -7.76 2.65 -2.81
CA ILE A 117 -8.48 3.30 -1.70
C ILE A 117 -7.92 4.71 -1.41
N GLY A 118 -6.66 4.99 -1.76
CA GLY A 118 -6.08 6.33 -1.64
C GLY A 118 -6.89 7.42 -2.36
N GLU A 119 -7.56 7.10 -3.48
CA GLU A 119 -8.45 8.03 -4.18
C GLU A 119 -9.72 8.34 -3.36
N LEU A 120 -10.28 7.34 -2.68
CA LEU A 120 -11.40 7.53 -1.75
C LEU A 120 -10.98 8.38 -0.55
N ILE A 121 -9.77 8.16 -0.02
CA ILE A 121 -9.27 8.97 1.09
C ILE A 121 -9.12 10.43 0.66
N ASN A 122 -8.50 10.69 -0.50
CA ASN A 122 -8.31 12.04 -1.03
C ASN A 122 -9.64 12.76 -1.29
N ASN A 123 -10.69 12.04 -1.71
CA ASN A 123 -12.03 12.59 -1.90
C ASN A 123 -12.91 12.54 -0.64
N HIS A 124 -12.34 12.16 0.51
CA HIS A 124 -13.04 12.04 1.81
C HIS A 124 -14.24 11.09 1.76
N PHE A 125 -14.13 10.01 0.99
CA PHE A 125 -15.15 8.99 0.77
C PHE A 125 -16.49 9.59 0.31
N ALA A 126 -16.42 10.65 -0.51
CA ALA A 126 -17.58 11.43 -0.92
C ALA A 126 -18.67 10.55 -1.56
N GLY A 127 -19.90 10.67 -1.04
CA GLY A 127 -21.05 9.90 -1.51
C GLY A 127 -21.13 8.46 -0.97
N LEU A 128 -20.10 7.96 -0.29
CA LEU A 128 -20.09 6.64 0.36
C LEU A 128 -20.47 6.75 1.85
N ILE A 129 -20.00 7.79 2.52
CA ILE A 129 -20.33 8.11 3.90
C ILE A 129 -21.21 9.36 3.99
N SER A 130 -22.12 9.39 4.96
CA SER A 130 -23.10 10.48 5.13
C SER A 130 -22.64 11.57 6.11
N GLN A 131 -21.68 11.25 6.98
CA GLN A 131 -21.13 12.10 8.02
C GLN A 131 -19.62 11.87 8.15
N GLN A 132 -18.92 12.84 8.71
CA GLN A 132 -17.51 12.70 9.06
C GLN A 132 -17.34 11.56 10.09
N PRO A 133 -16.52 10.52 9.82
CA PRO A 133 -16.36 9.41 10.73
C PRO A 133 -15.60 9.88 11.97
N LYS A 134 -15.99 9.39 13.14
CA LYS A 134 -15.28 9.63 14.40
C LYS A 134 -14.35 8.48 14.75
N TYR A 135 -14.73 7.27 14.37
CA TYR A 135 -13.95 6.06 14.59
C TYR A 135 -13.76 5.34 13.27
N ILE A 136 -12.50 5.18 12.86
CA ILE A 136 -12.10 4.48 11.65
C ILE A 136 -11.28 3.26 12.05
N LEU A 137 -11.49 2.15 11.36
CA LEU A 137 -10.66 0.96 11.47
C LEU A 137 -9.96 0.71 10.14
N ASP A 138 -8.63 0.71 10.14
CA ASP A 138 -7.81 0.20 9.05
C ASP A 138 -7.37 -1.24 9.38
N MET A 139 -8.03 -2.21 8.74
CA MET A 139 -7.80 -3.63 8.96
C MET A 139 -6.79 -4.18 7.96
N CYS A 140 -5.80 -4.94 8.46
CA CYS A 140 -4.61 -5.36 7.70
C CYS A 140 -3.75 -4.15 7.30
N THR A 141 -3.45 -3.28 8.26
CA THR A 141 -2.87 -1.94 8.06
C THR A 141 -1.46 -1.96 7.45
N GLY A 142 -0.69 -3.05 7.62
CA GLY A 142 0.67 -3.17 7.10
C GLY A 142 1.57 -2.03 7.59
N SER A 143 1.96 -1.13 6.69
CA SER A 143 2.81 0.04 6.98
C SER A 143 2.09 1.17 7.71
N GLY A 144 0.77 1.07 7.93
CA GLY A 144 -0.04 2.15 8.50
C GLY A 144 -0.49 3.21 7.49
N CYS A 145 -0.19 3.04 6.20
CA CYS A 145 -0.38 4.12 5.22
C CYS A 145 -1.85 4.51 5.02
N ILE A 146 -2.79 3.54 5.04
CA ILE A 146 -4.23 3.81 4.95
C ILE A 146 -4.71 4.50 6.23
N ALA A 147 -4.37 3.97 7.40
CA ALA A 147 -4.72 4.56 8.69
C ALA A 147 -4.26 6.02 8.82
N ILE A 148 -2.98 6.30 8.50
CA ILE A 148 -2.39 7.63 8.56
C ILE A 148 -3.04 8.57 7.54
N ALA A 149 -3.28 8.11 6.31
CA ALA A 149 -3.95 8.92 5.30
C ALA A 149 -5.40 9.24 5.70
N CYS A 150 -6.12 8.30 6.32
CA CYS A 150 -7.43 8.55 6.92
C CYS A 150 -7.37 9.60 8.04
N ALA A 151 -6.36 9.55 8.92
CA ALA A 151 -6.17 10.56 9.97
C ALA A 151 -5.87 11.96 9.40
N TYR A 152 -5.16 12.06 8.28
CA TYR A 152 -4.99 13.33 7.57
C TYR A 152 -6.29 13.84 6.95
N ALA A 153 -7.09 12.97 6.34
CA ALA A 153 -8.38 13.33 5.75
C ALA A 153 -9.44 13.69 6.80
N PHE A 154 -9.35 13.08 7.99
CA PHE A 154 -10.31 13.24 9.09
C PHE A 154 -9.59 13.58 10.41
N PRO A 155 -9.18 14.84 10.62
CA PRO A 155 -8.37 15.23 11.79
C PRO A 155 -9.02 15.04 13.15
N ASP A 156 -10.35 14.95 13.19
CA ASP A 156 -11.14 14.72 14.41
C ASP A 156 -11.47 13.23 14.64
N ALA A 157 -11.03 12.33 13.75
CA ALA A 157 -11.25 10.90 13.86
C ALA A 157 -10.14 10.22 14.69
N GLU A 158 -10.54 9.20 15.43
CA GLU A 158 -9.64 8.20 16.02
C GLU A 158 -9.56 7.01 15.05
N VAL A 159 -8.34 6.58 14.73
CA VAL A 159 -8.08 5.52 13.76
C VAL A 159 -7.38 4.35 14.44
N ASP A 160 -7.98 3.17 14.40
CA ASP A 160 -7.32 1.93 14.82
C ASP A 160 -6.64 1.29 13.60
N ALA A 161 -5.33 1.07 13.70
CA ALA A 161 -4.49 0.45 12.68
C ALA A 161 -4.17 -1.00 13.09
N VAL A 162 -4.82 -1.98 12.45
CA VAL A 162 -4.82 -3.37 12.92
C VAL A 162 -4.00 -4.28 12.00
N ASP A 163 -3.07 -5.03 12.57
CA ASP A 163 -2.37 -6.11 11.87
C ASP A 163 -2.14 -7.33 12.77
N ILE A 164 -1.98 -8.50 12.17
CA ILE A 164 -1.58 -9.72 12.87
C ILE A 164 -0.05 -9.76 13.09
N SER A 165 0.69 -9.12 12.20
CA SER A 165 2.15 -9.13 12.17
C SER A 165 2.74 -8.09 13.11
N PRO A 166 3.48 -8.50 14.17
CA PRO A 166 4.20 -7.55 15.01
C PRO A 166 5.28 -6.79 14.23
N ASP A 167 5.86 -7.40 13.19
CA ASP A 167 6.89 -6.77 12.36
C ASP A 167 6.31 -5.67 11.47
N ALA A 168 5.09 -5.86 10.95
CA ALA A 168 4.37 -4.82 10.21
C ALA A 168 3.96 -3.68 11.14
N LEU A 169 3.44 -4.00 12.33
CA LEU A 169 3.08 -2.99 13.33
C LEU A 169 4.27 -2.15 13.78
N ALA A 170 5.47 -2.72 13.87
CA ALA A 170 6.67 -1.93 14.16
C ALA A 170 6.97 -0.88 13.05
N VAL A 171 6.64 -1.19 11.79
CA VAL A 171 6.73 -0.22 10.68
C VAL A 171 5.60 0.80 10.76
N ALA A 172 4.37 0.37 11.06
CA ALA A 172 3.23 1.26 11.25
C ALA A 172 3.47 2.26 12.40
N GLU A 173 3.94 1.79 13.56
CA GLU A 173 4.33 2.60 14.72
C GLU A 173 5.37 3.66 14.33
N HIS A 174 6.41 3.26 13.61
CA HIS A 174 7.43 4.20 13.13
C HIS A 174 6.83 5.28 12.22
N ASN A 175 5.97 4.91 11.27
CA ASN A 175 5.30 5.90 10.41
C ASN A 175 4.37 6.81 11.22
N ILE A 176 3.57 6.26 12.15
CA ILE A 176 2.68 7.05 13.01
C ILE A 176 3.47 8.11 13.80
N GLU A 177 4.64 7.72 14.34
CA GLU A 177 5.55 8.62 15.05
C GLU A 177 6.14 9.70 14.13
N GLU A 178 6.68 9.34 12.96
CA GLU A 178 7.27 10.27 11.99
C GLU A 178 6.25 11.30 11.47
N HIS A 179 4.98 10.89 11.33
CA HIS A 179 3.87 11.77 10.95
C HIS A 179 3.29 12.58 12.11
N GLY A 180 3.71 12.32 13.36
CA GLY A 180 3.24 13.03 14.55
C GLY A 180 1.79 12.69 14.94
N LEU A 181 1.31 11.50 14.58
CA LEU A 181 -0.10 11.09 14.72
C LEU A 181 -0.36 10.11 15.87
N ILE A 182 0.59 9.99 16.81
CA ILE A 182 0.51 9.08 17.99
C ILE A 182 -0.75 9.26 18.88
N HIS A 183 -1.46 10.37 18.73
CA HIS A 183 -2.69 10.68 19.48
C HIS A 183 -3.97 10.46 18.68
N HIS A 184 -3.86 10.10 17.39
CA HIS A 184 -4.98 9.92 16.47
C HIS A 184 -5.00 8.53 15.83
N VAL A 185 -3.84 7.86 15.76
CA VAL A 185 -3.72 6.52 15.17
C VAL A 185 -3.17 5.55 16.22
N THR A 186 -3.94 4.52 16.54
CA THR A 186 -3.57 3.49 17.52
C THR A 186 -3.25 2.17 16.81
N PRO A 187 -1.99 1.71 16.82
CA PRO A 187 -1.64 0.40 16.30
C PRO A 187 -2.11 -0.70 17.25
N ILE A 188 -2.77 -1.73 16.73
CA ILE A 188 -3.33 -2.84 17.50
C ILE A 188 -2.94 -4.17 16.85
N ARG A 189 -2.34 -5.06 17.65
CA ARG A 189 -2.09 -6.44 17.23
C ARG A 189 -3.33 -7.29 17.43
N SER A 190 -3.90 -7.77 16.34
CA SER A 190 -5.08 -8.65 16.35
C SER A 190 -5.12 -9.53 15.10
N ASP A 191 -5.64 -10.75 15.24
CA ASP A 191 -6.08 -11.55 14.09
C ASP A 191 -7.49 -11.12 13.69
N LEU A 192 -7.55 -10.21 12.73
CA LEU A 192 -8.76 -9.51 12.32
C LEU A 192 -9.48 -8.88 13.54
N PHE A 193 -10.70 -9.34 13.82
CA PHE A 193 -11.57 -8.76 14.86
C PHE A 193 -11.38 -9.36 16.25
N ARG A 194 -10.54 -10.39 16.43
CA ARG A 194 -10.52 -11.22 17.65
C ARG A 194 -10.11 -10.47 18.91
N ASP A 195 -9.13 -9.59 18.81
CA ASP A 195 -8.54 -8.89 19.96
C ASP A 195 -8.86 -7.39 19.95
N LEU A 196 -9.87 -6.97 19.17
CA LEU A 196 -10.26 -5.57 19.07
C LEU A 196 -11.06 -5.09 20.29
N PRO A 197 -10.93 -3.79 20.64
CA PRO A 197 -11.81 -3.20 21.62
C PRO A 197 -13.26 -3.23 21.12
N LYS A 198 -14.23 -3.22 22.05
CA LYS A 198 -15.66 -3.16 21.72
C LYS A 198 -16.07 -1.73 21.35
N VAL A 199 -15.50 -1.22 20.26
CA VAL A 199 -15.82 0.07 19.64
C VAL A 199 -16.73 -0.19 18.44
N GLN A 200 -17.57 0.78 18.11
CA GLN A 200 -18.34 0.79 16.87
C GLN A 200 -17.69 1.80 15.92
N TYR A 201 -17.23 1.33 14.76
CA TYR A 201 -16.56 2.13 13.75
C TYR A 201 -17.57 2.68 12.75
N ASP A 202 -17.41 3.95 12.38
CA ASP A 202 -18.20 4.58 11.34
C ASP A 202 -17.71 4.18 9.95
N LEU A 203 -16.43 3.83 9.85
CA LEU A 203 -15.79 3.39 8.62
C LEU A 203 -14.80 2.27 8.94
N ILE A 204 -14.95 1.12 8.28
CA ILE A 204 -13.93 0.07 8.23
C ILE A 204 -13.35 0.09 6.83
N VAL A 205 -12.04 0.28 6.73
CA VAL A 205 -11.26 0.23 5.49
C VAL A 205 -10.33 -0.96 5.59
N THR A 206 -10.16 -1.71 4.51
CA THR A 206 -9.25 -2.85 4.52
C THR A 206 -8.70 -3.16 3.15
N ASN A 207 -7.41 -3.46 3.12
CA ASN A 207 -6.73 -4.08 2.00
C ASN A 207 -6.12 -5.42 2.45
N PRO A 208 -6.95 -6.45 2.68
CA PRO A 208 -6.48 -7.73 3.15
C PRO A 208 -5.69 -8.45 2.03
N PRO A 209 -4.81 -9.39 2.37
CA PRO A 209 -4.26 -10.33 1.40
C PRO A 209 -5.37 -10.98 0.58
N TYR A 210 -5.24 -10.97 -0.75
CA TYR A 210 -6.23 -11.53 -1.67
C TYR A 210 -5.63 -12.35 -2.83
N VAL A 211 -4.30 -12.47 -2.93
CA VAL A 211 -3.66 -13.23 -4.00
C VAL A 211 -3.86 -14.72 -3.76
N ASP A 212 -4.40 -15.42 -4.76
CA ASP A 212 -4.57 -16.88 -4.69
C ASP A 212 -3.27 -17.64 -4.96
N ALA A 213 -3.29 -18.95 -4.71
CA ALA A 213 -2.10 -19.78 -4.81
C ALA A 213 -1.55 -19.93 -6.25
N GLU A 214 -2.41 -19.80 -7.27
CA GLU A 214 -1.98 -19.87 -8.67
C GLU A 214 -1.26 -18.58 -9.05
N ASP A 215 -1.87 -17.43 -8.76
CA ASP A 215 -1.29 -16.11 -9.01
C ASP A 215 0.04 -15.92 -8.25
N MET A 216 0.13 -16.39 -7.00
CA MET A 216 1.37 -16.35 -6.21
C MET A 216 2.55 -17.05 -6.91
N SER A 217 2.26 -18.11 -7.68
CA SER A 217 3.30 -18.89 -8.36
C SER A 217 3.88 -18.19 -9.60
N ASP A 218 3.07 -17.35 -10.23
CA ASP A 218 3.40 -16.61 -11.46
C ASP A 218 3.89 -15.18 -11.19
N LEU A 219 3.99 -14.77 -9.92
CA LEU A 219 4.46 -13.44 -9.55
C LEU A 219 5.86 -13.13 -10.11
N PRO A 220 6.04 -11.96 -10.76
CA PRO A 220 7.35 -11.44 -11.14
C PRO A 220 8.32 -11.43 -9.96
N ASN A 221 9.62 -11.56 -10.25
CA ASN A 221 10.67 -11.65 -9.22
C ASN A 221 10.65 -10.46 -8.25
N GLU A 222 10.26 -9.28 -8.73
CA GLU A 222 10.12 -8.08 -7.91
C GLU A 222 9.11 -8.24 -6.75
N TYR A 223 7.95 -8.85 -7.00
CA TYR A 223 6.90 -9.06 -5.99
C TYR A 223 7.28 -10.12 -4.94
N ARG A 224 8.24 -11.00 -5.26
CA ARG A 224 8.73 -12.01 -4.31
C ARG A 224 9.54 -11.43 -3.15
N HIS A 225 9.88 -10.14 -3.22
CA HIS A 225 10.50 -9.41 -2.12
C HIS A 225 9.50 -8.85 -1.11
N GLU A 226 8.20 -8.83 -1.44
CA GLU A 226 7.15 -8.45 -0.50
C GLU A 226 6.80 -9.62 0.44
N PRO A 227 6.32 -9.35 1.66
CA PRO A 227 6.01 -10.42 2.61
C PRO A 227 4.83 -11.27 2.13
N GLU A 228 5.04 -12.59 2.05
CA GLU A 228 4.02 -13.56 1.61
C GLU A 228 2.72 -13.46 2.42
N LEU A 229 2.82 -13.20 3.72
CA LEU A 229 1.67 -13.01 4.62
C LEU A 229 0.76 -11.86 4.18
N GLY A 230 1.31 -10.84 3.53
CA GLY A 230 0.59 -9.68 3.00
C GLY A 230 -0.02 -9.89 1.61
N LEU A 231 0.32 -10.98 0.93
CA LEU A 231 -0.17 -11.30 -0.43
C LEU A 231 -1.14 -12.48 -0.42
N ALA A 232 -0.77 -13.59 0.21
CA ALA A 232 -1.45 -14.87 0.02
C ALA A 232 -2.76 -15.01 0.83
N SER A 233 -3.84 -15.47 0.19
CA SER A 233 -5.14 -15.70 0.86
C SER A 233 -5.82 -17.00 0.43
N GLY A 234 -5.22 -18.13 0.81
CA GLY A 234 -5.82 -19.45 0.58
C GLY A 234 -5.95 -19.80 -0.90
N THR A 235 -6.90 -20.68 -1.23
CA THR A 235 -7.04 -21.22 -2.59
C THR A 235 -7.77 -20.29 -3.55
N ASP A 236 -8.65 -19.41 -3.05
CA ASP A 236 -9.50 -18.54 -3.87
C ASP A 236 -9.37 -17.05 -3.53
N GLY A 237 -8.39 -16.67 -2.70
CA GLY A 237 -8.19 -15.28 -2.28
C GLY A 237 -9.17 -14.77 -1.22
N LEU A 238 -10.26 -15.50 -0.93
CA LEU A 238 -11.40 -14.98 -0.18
C LEU A 238 -11.43 -15.37 1.30
N LYS A 239 -10.42 -16.08 1.82
CA LYS A 239 -10.42 -16.58 3.20
C LYS A 239 -10.58 -15.45 4.22
N LEU A 240 -9.79 -14.39 4.09
CA LEU A 240 -9.83 -13.26 5.02
C LEU A 240 -11.07 -12.38 4.75
N THR A 241 -11.38 -12.12 3.48
CA THR A 241 -12.58 -11.37 3.07
C THR A 241 -13.87 -11.96 3.67
N ARG A 242 -14.03 -13.29 3.67
CA ARG A 242 -15.20 -13.95 4.25
C ARG A 242 -15.30 -13.78 5.77
N ARG A 243 -14.17 -13.84 6.47
CA ARG A 243 -14.13 -13.52 7.92
C ARG A 243 -14.46 -12.05 8.17
N ILE A 244 -13.96 -11.14 7.33
CA ILE A 244 -14.27 -9.72 7.43
C ILE A 244 -15.77 -9.47 7.23
N LEU A 245 -16.37 -10.01 6.17
CA LEU A 245 -17.80 -9.90 5.90
C LEU A 245 -18.67 -10.50 7.02
N GLY A 246 -18.22 -11.58 7.67
CA GLY A 246 -18.93 -12.23 8.77
C GLY A 246 -18.86 -11.48 10.11
N ASN A 247 -17.78 -10.74 10.37
CA ASN A 247 -17.54 -10.08 11.66
C ASN A 247 -17.78 -8.56 11.64
N ALA A 248 -17.57 -7.88 10.50
CA ALA A 248 -17.74 -6.43 10.37
C ALA A 248 -19.09 -5.89 10.90
N PRO A 249 -20.24 -6.58 10.73
CA PRO A 249 -21.53 -6.10 11.26
C PRO A 249 -21.56 -5.89 12.78
N ASP A 250 -20.75 -6.63 13.53
CA ASP A 250 -20.69 -6.50 14.99
C ASP A 250 -19.89 -5.27 15.44
N TYR A 251 -19.06 -4.73 14.54
CA TYR A 251 -18.12 -3.65 14.81
C TYR A 251 -18.46 -2.35 14.08
N LEU A 252 -19.36 -2.36 13.10
CA LEU A 252 -19.83 -1.13 12.44
C LEU A 252 -20.90 -0.42 13.27
N SER A 253 -20.88 0.91 13.29
CA SER A 253 -22.02 1.72 13.74
C SER A 253 -23.23 1.52 12.82
N ASP A 254 -24.42 1.95 13.22
CA ASP A 254 -25.66 1.66 12.48
C ASP A 254 -25.66 2.20 11.04
N ASP A 255 -25.02 3.35 10.83
CA ASP A 255 -24.78 3.96 9.52
C ASP A 255 -23.38 3.67 8.96
N GLY A 256 -22.65 2.74 9.59
CA GLY A 256 -21.27 2.43 9.28
C GLY A 256 -21.09 1.72 7.94
N VAL A 257 -19.94 1.97 7.32
CA VAL A 257 -19.58 1.47 5.98
C VAL A 257 -18.31 0.62 6.03
N LEU A 258 -18.34 -0.51 5.32
CA LEU A 258 -17.16 -1.32 5.00
C LEU A 258 -16.69 -1.00 3.57
N ILE A 259 -15.42 -0.65 3.44
CA ILE A 259 -14.68 -0.57 2.18
C ILE A 259 -13.61 -1.66 2.19
N CYS A 260 -13.63 -2.54 1.20
CA CYS A 260 -12.72 -3.68 1.14
C CYS A 260 -12.15 -3.85 -0.27
N GLU A 261 -10.83 -3.87 -0.36
CA GLU A 261 -10.11 -4.26 -1.58
C GLU A 261 -9.99 -5.80 -1.65
N VAL A 262 -10.25 -6.37 -2.81
CA VAL A 262 -10.08 -7.80 -3.11
C VAL A 262 -9.41 -8.05 -4.45
N GLY A 263 -9.02 -7.00 -5.17
CA GLY A 263 -8.36 -7.09 -6.48
C GLY A 263 -9.07 -8.07 -7.44
N ASN A 264 -8.29 -8.97 -8.03
CA ASN A 264 -8.77 -9.98 -8.97
C ASN A 264 -9.78 -10.97 -8.36
N SER A 265 -9.78 -11.16 -7.03
CA SER A 265 -10.76 -12.02 -6.35
C SER A 265 -12.19 -11.48 -6.39
N MET A 266 -12.39 -10.26 -6.89
CA MET A 266 -13.71 -9.72 -7.24
C MET A 266 -14.54 -10.71 -8.06
N VAL A 267 -13.95 -11.37 -9.07
CA VAL A 267 -14.66 -12.32 -9.94
C VAL A 267 -15.21 -13.49 -9.12
N HIS A 268 -14.36 -14.07 -8.26
CA HIS A 268 -14.76 -15.16 -7.37
C HIS A 268 -15.84 -14.72 -6.37
N LEU A 269 -15.75 -13.49 -5.85
CA LEU A 269 -16.73 -12.97 -4.90
C LEU A 269 -18.10 -12.78 -5.56
N MET A 270 -18.14 -12.23 -6.78
CA MET A 270 -19.37 -12.06 -7.57
C MET A 270 -20.00 -13.40 -7.96
N GLU A 271 -19.19 -14.41 -8.30
CA GLU A 271 -19.69 -15.74 -8.67
C GLU A 271 -20.23 -16.50 -7.45
N GLN A 272 -19.53 -16.47 -6.32
CA GLN A 272 -19.92 -17.20 -5.11
C GLN A 272 -21.09 -16.55 -4.35
N TYR A 273 -21.23 -15.22 -4.46
CA TYR A 273 -22.21 -14.44 -3.68
C TYR A 273 -23.01 -13.46 -4.56
N PRO A 274 -23.72 -13.94 -5.60
CA PRO A 274 -24.42 -13.09 -6.57
C PRO A 274 -25.58 -12.27 -5.97
N ASP A 275 -26.14 -12.73 -4.85
CA ASP A 275 -27.27 -12.08 -4.17
C ASP A 275 -26.82 -11.01 -3.16
N VAL A 276 -25.51 -10.88 -2.91
CA VAL A 276 -24.98 -9.86 -2.00
C VAL A 276 -24.80 -8.56 -2.79
N PRO A 277 -25.37 -7.42 -2.32
CA PRO A 277 -25.40 -6.18 -3.09
C PRO A 277 -24.08 -5.41 -2.99
N PHE A 278 -22.98 -6.01 -3.42
CA PHE A 278 -21.67 -5.35 -3.50
C PHE A 278 -21.75 -4.11 -4.40
N THR A 279 -21.39 -2.96 -3.83
CA THR A 279 -21.21 -1.74 -4.61
C THR A 279 -19.76 -1.66 -5.04
N TRP A 280 -19.45 -2.12 -6.25
CA TRP A 280 -18.11 -2.04 -6.81
C TRP A 280 -17.77 -0.60 -7.18
N LEU A 281 -16.63 -0.11 -6.71
CA LEU A 281 -16.18 1.27 -6.87
C LEU A 281 -15.26 1.39 -8.08
N GLU A 282 -15.38 2.49 -8.81
CA GLU A 282 -14.54 2.82 -9.97
C GLU A 282 -13.57 3.94 -9.61
N PHE A 283 -12.38 3.93 -10.22
CA PHE A 283 -11.27 4.81 -9.90
C PHE A 283 -10.71 5.48 -11.15
N ASP A 284 -10.41 6.78 -11.08
CA ASP A 284 -9.85 7.53 -12.20
C ASP A 284 -8.39 7.13 -12.50
N ASN A 285 -7.64 6.75 -11.47
CA ASN A 285 -6.22 6.40 -11.58
C ASN A 285 -5.97 4.89 -11.76
N GLY A 286 -7.03 4.13 -12.03
CA GLY A 286 -6.98 2.67 -12.14
C GLY A 286 -6.95 1.96 -10.79
N GLY A 287 -7.11 0.64 -10.85
CA GLY A 287 -7.37 -0.22 -9.70
C GLY A 287 -8.80 -0.74 -9.73
N ASP A 288 -8.96 -2.04 -9.52
CA ASP A 288 -10.24 -2.75 -9.57
C ASP A 288 -10.45 -3.54 -8.29
N GLY A 289 -11.67 -4.04 -8.09
CA GLY A 289 -11.96 -4.97 -7.01
C GLY A 289 -12.04 -4.33 -5.63
N VAL A 290 -12.41 -3.05 -5.53
CA VAL A 290 -12.82 -2.45 -4.26
C VAL A 290 -14.34 -2.41 -4.20
N PHE A 291 -14.94 -2.97 -3.15
CA PHE A 291 -16.37 -2.86 -2.91
C PHE A 291 -16.70 -2.07 -1.66
N MET A 292 -17.92 -1.53 -1.64
CA MET A 292 -18.57 -0.94 -0.48
C MET A 292 -19.80 -1.75 -0.07
N LEU A 293 -19.98 -1.93 1.24
CA LEU A 293 -21.21 -2.42 1.85
C LEU A 293 -21.52 -1.63 3.14
N THR A 294 -22.78 -1.27 3.32
CA THR A 294 -23.28 -0.73 4.61
C THR A 294 -23.49 -1.87 5.62
N LYS A 295 -23.49 -1.55 6.92
CA LYS A 295 -23.88 -2.51 7.98
C LYS A 295 -25.25 -3.16 7.69
N ALA A 296 -26.22 -2.39 7.24
CA ALA A 296 -27.56 -2.89 6.91
C ALA A 296 -27.53 -3.96 5.80
N GLN A 297 -26.73 -3.74 4.74
CA GLN A 297 -26.55 -4.73 3.67
C GLN A 297 -25.80 -5.98 4.17
N LEU A 298 -24.77 -5.82 5.00
CA LEU A 298 -24.06 -6.96 5.58
C LEU A 298 -24.98 -7.79 6.48
N LEU A 299 -25.85 -7.16 7.28
CA LEU A 299 -26.84 -7.85 8.10
C LEU A 299 -27.88 -8.59 7.26
N ALA A 300 -28.31 -8.00 6.13
CA ALA A 300 -29.20 -8.67 5.18
C ALA A 300 -28.54 -9.90 4.53
N ALA A 301 -27.22 -9.84 4.28
CA ALA A 301 -26.43 -10.92 3.71
C ALA A 301 -25.86 -11.91 4.75
N ARG A 302 -26.19 -11.76 6.05
CA ARG A 302 -25.51 -12.49 7.14
C ARG A 302 -25.55 -14.01 7.02
N GLU A 303 -26.58 -14.58 6.38
CA GLU A 303 -26.70 -16.03 6.23
C GLU A 303 -25.56 -16.63 5.40
N HIS A 304 -24.97 -15.86 4.48
CA HIS A 304 -23.81 -16.26 3.69
C HIS A 304 -22.52 -16.30 4.52
N PHE A 305 -22.40 -15.41 5.52
CA PHE A 305 -21.12 -15.16 6.19
C PHE A 305 -21.05 -15.57 7.67
N ASN A 306 -22.19 -15.89 8.30
CA ASN A 306 -22.24 -16.31 9.71
C ASN A 306 -21.35 -17.52 10.02
N ILE A 307 -21.11 -18.41 9.06
CA ILE A 307 -20.24 -19.57 9.24
C ILE A 307 -18.75 -19.20 9.35
N TYR A 308 -18.37 -17.97 8.96
CA TYR A 308 -17.02 -17.43 9.02
C TYR A 308 -16.80 -16.46 10.20
N LYS A 309 -17.81 -16.31 11.06
CA LYS A 309 -17.72 -15.53 12.28
C LYS A 309 -16.74 -16.21 13.26
N ASP A 310 -15.90 -15.40 13.91
CA ASP A 310 -14.90 -15.90 14.87
C ASP A 310 -15.51 -16.21 16.25
#